data_AF-A0A0C3EPA8-F1
#
_entry.id   AF-A0A0C3EPA8-F1
#
_cell.length_a   1.000
_cell.length_b   1.000
_cell.length_c   1.000
_cell.angle_alpha   90.00
_cell.angle_beta   90.00
_cell.angle_gamma   90.00
#
_symmetry.space_group_name_H-M   'P 1'
#
loop_
_entity.id
_entity.type
_entity.pdbx_description
1 polymer ?
#
loop_
_entity_poly.entity_id
_entity_poly.type
_entity_poly.pdbx_seq_one_letter_code
_entity_poly.pdbx_strand_id
1 'polypeptide(L)'
;MSDYYWPRSCITNLHKLFITQIWYSIHQDDDCCCIKYTNILDEEPPQEHTFVPTFYMDHIKRFFWRHYLVITLYEYYEEKKLPEYMQSFLPYLLKVIVHMDNVIESIIRPCQAIARSEMKNHRFRAFDDYVITEYIIGRHDPDIMDDYRD
;
A
#
# COMPACT_ATOMS: atom_id res chain seq x y z
N MET A 1 -6.74 -6.10 -10.21
CA MET A 1 -6.56 -6.17 -8.73
C MET A 1 -7.90 -6.58 -8.16
N SER A 2 -7.95 -7.64 -7.35
CA SER A 2 -9.21 -8.19 -6.83
C SER A 2 -9.96 -7.18 -5.95
N ASP A 3 -11.28 -7.10 -6.11
CA ASP A 3 -12.21 -6.36 -5.23
C ASP A 3 -12.14 -6.78 -3.76
N TYR A 4 -11.42 -7.87 -3.45
CA TYR A 4 -11.19 -8.37 -2.10
C TYR A 4 -10.68 -7.31 -1.13
N TYR A 5 -9.77 -6.43 -1.56
CA TYR A 5 -9.21 -5.36 -0.72
C TYR A 5 -9.96 -4.03 -0.85
N TRP A 6 -11.00 -3.96 -1.69
CA TRP A 6 -11.75 -2.73 -1.91
C TRP A 6 -12.59 -2.38 -0.67
N PRO A 7 -12.58 -1.13 -0.19
CA PRO A 7 -13.39 -0.75 0.96
C PRO A 7 -14.88 -0.95 0.67
N ARG A 8 -15.53 -1.79 1.46
CA ARG A 8 -16.98 -2.06 1.38
C ARG A 8 -17.83 -1.03 2.12
N SER A 9 -17.23 -0.28 3.02
CA SER A 9 -17.87 0.75 3.85
C SER A 9 -17.49 2.15 3.39
N CYS A 10 -18.29 3.15 3.79
CA CYS A 10 -17.95 4.55 3.61
C CYS A 10 -16.69 4.90 4.42
N ILE A 11 -15.79 5.65 3.82
CA ILE A 11 -14.52 6.05 4.45
C ILE A 11 -14.82 7.17 5.43
N THR A 12 -14.46 6.96 6.70
CA THR A 12 -14.67 7.93 7.77
C THR A 12 -13.50 8.92 7.83
N ASN A 13 -13.73 10.09 8.43
CA ASN A 13 -12.65 11.06 8.68
C ASN A 13 -11.55 10.46 9.58
N LEU A 14 -11.90 9.56 10.49
CA LEU A 14 -10.94 8.87 11.35
C LEU A 14 -10.05 7.92 10.53
N HIS A 15 -10.62 7.12 9.63
CA HIS A 15 -9.84 6.27 8.73
C HIS A 15 -8.89 7.09 7.87
N LYS A 16 -9.39 8.19 7.31
CA LYS A 16 -8.57 9.11 6.53
C LYS A 16 -7.37 9.61 7.33
N LEU A 17 -7.61 10.17 8.52
CA LEU A 17 -6.53 10.66 9.39
C LEU A 17 -5.49 9.59 9.70
N PHE A 18 -5.95 8.37 9.97
CA PHE A 18 -5.06 7.26 10.29
C PHE A 18 -4.16 6.85 9.10
N ILE A 19 -4.70 6.83 7.89
CA ILE A 19 -3.92 6.42 6.71
C ILE A 19 -2.95 7.52 6.28
N THR A 20 -3.35 8.79 6.37
CA THR A 20 -2.47 9.90 5.96
C THR A 20 -1.32 10.13 6.94
N GLN A 21 -1.45 9.72 8.21
CA GLN A 21 -0.41 9.95 9.22
C GLN A 21 0.66 8.84 9.29
N ILE A 22 0.37 7.61 8.87
CA ILE A 22 1.30 6.48 9.01
C ILE A 22 2.12 6.32 7.73
N TRP A 23 3.44 6.47 7.86
CA TRP A 23 4.40 6.33 6.76
C TRP A 23 5.36 5.18 7.04
N TYR A 24 5.38 4.21 6.13
CA TYR A 24 6.34 3.12 6.10
C TYR A 24 7.61 3.49 5.33
N SER A 25 8.76 3.10 5.88
CA SER A 25 10.07 3.18 5.25
C SER A 25 10.73 1.81 5.21
N ILE A 26 11.56 1.57 4.20
CA ILE A 26 12.21 0.27 3.98
C ILE A 26 13.71 0.46 4.13
N HIS A 27 14.32 -0.35 5.00
CA HIS A 27 15.74 -0.37 5.27
C HIS A 27 16.28 -1.74 4.92
N GLN A 28 17.37 -1.80 4.14
CA GLN A 28 17.99 -3.07 3.81
C GLN A 28 18.79 -3.59 5.01
N ASP A 29 18.60 -4.86 5.37
CA ASP A 29 19.21 -5.51 6.53
C ASP A 29 19.66 -6.93 6.18
N ASP A 30 20.90 -7.04 5.70
CA ASP A 30 21.57 -8.27 5.25
C ASP A 30 20.71 -9.15 4.33
N ASP A 31 19.99 -10.09 4.94
CA ASP A 31 19.21 -11.15 4.32
C ASP A 31 17.70 -10.84 4.23
N CYS A 32 17.25 -9.72 4.80
CA CYS A 32 15.87 -9.24 4.79
C CYS A 32 15.82 -7.71 4.63
N CYS A 33 14.62 -7.16 4.48
CA CYS A 33 14.39 -5.73 4.60
C CYS A 33 13.56 -5.47 5.85
N CYS A 34 14.01 -4.53 6.66
CA CYS A 34 13.26 -4.01 7.79
C CYS A 34 12.27 -2.96 7.28
N ILE A 35 10.99 -3.20 7.49
CA ILE A 35 9.95 -2.19 7.34
C ILE A 35 9.82 -1.48 8.68
N LYS A 36 9.97 -0.17 8.65
CA LYS A 36 9.71 0.71 9.79
C LYS A 36 8.48 1.54 9.50
N TYR A 37 7.72 1.90 10.51
CA TYR A 37 6.63 2.87 10.37
C TYR A 37 6.92 4.11 11.22
N THR A 38 6.39 5.24 10.79
CA THR A 38 6.44 6.51 11.51
C THR A 38 5.05 7.10 11.47
N ASN A 39 4.55 7.56 12.61
CA ASN A 39 3.45 8.50 12.62
C ASN A 39 4.02 9.90 12.41
N ILE A 40 3.71 10.55 11.30
CA ILE A 40 4.26 11.87 10.95
C ILE A 40 3.74 13.00 11.86
N LEU A 41 2.67 12.75 12.60
CA LEU A 41 2.14 13.70 13.59
C LEU A 41 2.82 13.54 14.96
N ASP A 42 3.49 12.41 15.18
CA ASP A 42 4.27 12.18 16.40
C ASP A 42 5.72 12.60 16.13
N GLU A 43 6.37 13.24 17.12
CA GLU A 43 7.81 13.55 17.05
C GLU A 43 8.71 12.32 17.35
N GLU A 44 8.13 11.12 17.29
CA GLU A 44 8.83 9.88 17.59
C GLU A 44 9.66 9.35 16.42
N PRO A 45 10.80 8.70 16.69
CA PRO A 45 11.61 8.09 15.64
C PRO A 45 10.86 6.92 14.97
N PRO A 46 11.19 6.58 13.71
CA PRO A 46 10.62 5.43 13.02
C PRO A 46 10.79 4.13 13.83
N GLN A 47 9.69 3.43 14.07
CA GLN A 47 9.65 2.21 14.85
C GLN A 47 9.76 0.98 13.92
N GLU A 48 10.51 -0.03 14.35
CA GLU A 48 10.56 -1.31 13.63
C GLU A 48 9.19 -1.97 13.63
N HIS A 49 8.71 -2.34 12.45
CA HIS A 49 7.39 -2.91 12.27
C HIS A 49 7.46 -4.41 11.98
N THR A 50 8.24 -4.78 10.95
CA THR A 50 8.40 -6.17 10.51
C THR A 50 9.60 -6.33 9.59
N PHE A 51 9.94 -7.58 9.27
CA PHE A 51 10.92 -7.91 8.25
C PHE A 51 10.23 -8.53 7.04
N VAL A 52 10.77 -8.30 5.85
CA VAL A 52 10.31 -8.90 4.59
C VAL A 52 11.49 -9.46 3.81
N PRO A 53 11.31 -10.51 3.00
CA PRO A 53 12.37 -11.02 2.14
C PRO A 53 12.89 -9.96 1.16
N THR A 54 14.20 -9.91 0.95
CA THR A 54 14.87 -8.92 0.08
C THR A 54 14.40 -8.97 -1.38
N PHE A 55 14.01 -10.14 -1.87
CA PHE A 55 13.51 -10.30 -3.24
C PHE A 55 12.17 -9.62 -3.49
N TYR A 56 11.44 -9.22 -2.45
CA TYR A 56 10.23 -8.40 -2.57
C TYR A 56 10.52 -6.89 -2.51
N MET A 57 11.74 -6.48 -2.15
CA MET A 57 12.07 -5.09 -1.80
C MET A 57 11.65 -4.07 -2.86
N ASP A 58 12.00 -4.31 -4.13
CA ASP A 58 11.72 -3.35 -5.21
C ASP A 58 10.23 -3.16 -5.45
N HIS A 59 9.44 -4.24 -5.29
CA HIS A 59 8.00 -4.21 -5.40
C HIS A 59 7.37 -3.40 -4.27
N ILE A 60 7.83 -3.58 -3.03
CA ILE A 60 7.34 -2.81 -1.86
C ILE A 60 7.72 -1.34 -2.00
N LYS A 61 8.97 -1.03 -2.40
CA LYS A 61 9.42 0.34 -2.61
C LYS A 61 8.53 1.08 -3.62
N ARG A 62 8.25 0.44 -4.77
CA ARG A 62 7.37 1.02 -5.80
C ARG A 62 5.94 1.19 -5.30
N PHE A 63 5.43 0.21 -4.55
CA PHE A 63 4.08 0.28 -4.00
C PHE A 63 3.93 1.42 -2.98
N PHE A 64 4.85 1.52 -2.02
CA PHE A 64 4.87 2.61 -1.04
C PHE A 64 5.01 3.97 -1.71
N TRP A 65 5.91 4.10 -2.69
CA TRP A 65 6.03 5.34 -3.46
C TRP A 65 4.72 5.73 -4.14
N ARG A 66 4.03 4.77 -4.79
CA ARG A 66 2.72 5.01 -5.41
C ARG A 66 1.68 5.40 -4.36
N HIS A 67 1.65 4.72 -3.22
CA HIS A 67 0.72 5.01 -2.13
C HIS A 67 0.87 6.45 -1.62
N TYR A 68 2.10 6.87 -1.29
CA TYR A 68 2.37 8.23 -0.82
C TYR A 68 2.11 9.28 -1.88
N LEU A 69 2.42 9.02 -3.15
CA LEU A 69 2.07 9.92 -4.24
C LEU A 69 0.56 10.17 -4.29
N VAL A 70 -0.25 9.12 -4.17
CA VAL A 70 -1.71 9.25 -4.19
C VAL A 70 -2.22 10.02 -2.96
N ILE A 71 -1.66 9.77 -1.77
CA ILE A 71 -1.96 10.54 -0.55
C ILE A 71 -1.65 12.03 -0.76
N THR A 72 -0.43 12.36 -1.21
CA THR A 72 -0.01 13.74 -1.44
C THR A 72 -0.89 14.44 -2.47
N LEU A 73 -1.27 13.75 -3.54
CA LEU A 73 -2.21 14.30 -4.54
C LEU A 73 -3.59 14.58 -3.91
N TYR A 74 -4.09 13.66 -3.10
CA TYR A 74 -5.37 13.84 -2.42
C TYR A 74 -5.35 15.06 -1.48
N GLU A 75 -4.33 15.19 -0.63
CA GLU A 75 -4.17 16.32 0.29
C GLU A 75 -4.07 17.64 -0.47
N TYR A 76 -3.24 17.68 -1.51
CA TYR A 76 -3.10 18.87 -2.37
C TYR A 76 -4.44 19.30 -2.98
N TYR A 77 -5.21 18.34 -3.50
CA TYR A 77 -6.48 18.62 -4.16
C TYR A 77 -7.61 18.99 -3.18
N GLU A 78 -7.58 18.43 -1.98
CA GLU A 78 -8.51 18.81 -0.92
C GLU A 78 -8.29 20.26 -0.48
N GLU A 79 -7.04 20.68 -0.27
CA GLU A 79 -6.71 22.05 0.11
C GLU A 79 -7.05 23.08 -0.97
N LYS A 80 -6.78 22.74 -2.25
CA LYS A 80 -6.92 23.68 -3.37
C LYS A 80 -8.36 23.90 -3.81
N LYS A 81 -9.35 23.21 -3.23
CA LYS A 81 -10.77 23.26 -3.61
C LYS A 81 -10.94 23.15 -5.13
N LEU A 82 -10.69 21.93 -5.62
CA LEU A 82 -10.78 21.60 -7.05
C LEU A 82 -12.06 22.12 -7.73
N PRO A 83 -12.00 22.39 -9.05
CA PRO A 83 -13.18 22.67 -9.86
C PRO A 83 -14.26 21.61 -9.66
N GLU A 84 -15.53 22.02 -9.71
CA GLU A 84 -16.69 21.19 -9.38
C GLU A 84 -16.71 19.83 -10.12
N TYR A 85 -16.27 19.80 -11.39
CA TYR A 85 -16.20 18.57 -12.17
C TYR A 85 -15.20 17.53 -11.62
N MET A 86 -14.15 17.98 -10.91
CA MET A 86 -13.19 17.11 -10.24
C MET A 86 -13.53 16.84 -8.77
N GLN A 87 -14.55 17.48 -8.19
CA GLN A 87 -14.95 17.18 -6.81
C GLN A 87 -15.46 15.75 -6.65
N SER A 88 -16.03 15.18 -7.71
CA SER A 88 -16.43 13.76 -7.76
C SER A 88 -15.23 12.80 -7.74
N PHE A 89 -14.03 13.27 -8.12
CA PHE A 89 -12.81 12.47 -8.15
C PHE A 89 -12.17 12.30 -6.77
N LEU A 90 -12.31 13.28 -5.87
CA LEU A 90 -11.73 13.21 -4.52
C LEU A 90 -12.20 11.99 -3.71
N PRO A 91 -13.52 11.69 -3.62
CA PRO A 91 -13.99 10.47 -2.97
C PRO A 91 -13.45 9.18 -3.61
N TYR A 92 -13.25 9.17 -4.92
CA TYR A 92 -12.67 8.02 -5.62
C TYR A 92 -11.19 7.86 -5.27
N LEU A 93 -10.43 8.95 -5.28
CA LEU A 93 -9.02 8.95 -4.90
C LEU A 93 -8.83 8.46 -3.45
N LEU A 94 -9.70 8.88 -2.54
CA LEU A 94 -9.70 8.40 -1.16
C LEU A 94 -9.98 6.88 -1.07
N LYS A 95 -10.88 6.34 -1.90
CA LYS A 95 -11.09 4.88 -1.99
C LYS A 95 -9.87 4.14 -2.49
N VAL A 96 -9.16 4.71 -3.47
CA VAL A 96 -7.90 4.15 -3.96
C VAL A 96 -6.86 4.12 -2.83
N ILE A 97 -6.73 5.21 -2.06
CA ILE A 97 -5.83 5.26 -0.89
C ILE A 97 -6.14 4.14 0.10
N VAL A 98 -7.41 4.01 0.52
CA VAL A 98 -7.83 2.96 1.47
C VAL A 98 -7.60 1.56 0.90
N HIS A 99 -7.87 1.34 -0.39
CA HIS A 99 -7.58 0.07 -1.03
C HIS A 99 -6.09 -0.26 -1.00
N MET A 100 -5.23 0.73 -1.29
CA MET A 100 -3.78 0.55 -1.24
C MET A 100 -3.30 0.26 0.19
N ASP A 101 -3.82 0.97 1.19
CA ASP A 101 -3.53 0.73 2.61
C ASP A 101 -3.90 -0.69 3.05
N ASN A 102 -5.09 -1.17 2.66
CA ASN A 102 -5.50 -2.56 2.90
C ASN A 102 -4.54 -3.59 2.28
N VAL A 103 -4.01 -3.30 1.09
CA VAL A 103 -3.00 -4.15 0.45
C VAL A 103 -1.70 -4.14 1.25
N ILE A 104 -1.23 -2.98 1.72
CA ILE A 104 -0.06 -2.86 2.61
C ILE A 104 -0.24 -3.72 3.85
N GLU A 105 -1.36 -3.55 4.56
CA GLU A 105 -1.66 -4.31 5.76
C GLU A 105 -1.70 -5.82 5.49
N SER A 106 -2.26 -6.24 4.34
CA SER A 106 -2.31 -7.66 3.97
C SER A 106 -0.94 -8.26 3.67
N ILE A 107 0.01 -7.44 3.24
CA ILE A 107 1.40 -7.81 2.99
C ILE A 107 2.19 -7.84 4.30
N ILE A 108 2.03 -6.82 5.13
CA ILE A 108 2.84 -6.59 6.32
C ILE A 108 2.41 -7.49 7.49
N ARG A 109 1.10 -7.59 7.75
CA ARG A 109 0.59 -8.27 8.95
C ARG A 109 1.03 -9.75 9.05
N PRO A 110 1.04 -10.54 7.96
CA PRO A 110 1.56 -11.91 8.02
C PRO A 110 3.06 -11.97 8.39
N CYS A 111 3.83 -10.95 8.03
CA CYS A 111 5.27 -10.92 8.29
C CYS A 111 5.60 -10.73 9.79
N GLN A 112 4.72 -10.07 10.55
CA GLN A 112 4.90 -9.83 11.98
C GLN A 112 4.94 -11.12 12.81
N ALA A 113 4.33 -12.21 12.32
CA ALA A 113 4.29 -13.49 13.00
C ALA A 113 5.51 -14.38 12.72
N ILE A 114 6.42 -13.97 11.82
CA ILE A 114 7.53 -14.80 11.36
C ILE A 114 8.83 -14.33 12.00
N ALA A 115 9.57 -15.28 12.57
CA ALA A 115 10.88 -15.00 13.13
C ALA A 115 11.85 -14.55 12.03
N ARG A 116 12.69 -13.54 12.33
CA ARG A 116 13.69 -13.01 11.38
C ARG A 116 14.56 -14.10 10.74
N SER A 117 14.94 -15.13 11.50
CA SER A 117 15.74 -16.27 11.03
C SER A 117 15.06 -17.07 9.91
N GLU A 118 13.72 -17.03 9.82
CA GLU A 118 12.93 -17.75 8.83
C GLU A 118 12.57 -16.87 7.62
N MET A 119 12.82 -15.57 7.70
CA MET A 119 12.33 -14.58 6.73
C MET A 119 13.02 -14.66 5.36
N LYS A 120 14.31 -15.00 5.31
CA LYS A 120 15.15 -14.90 4.10
C LYS A 120 14.55 -15.52 2.85
N ASN A 121 13.92 -16.70 2.99
CA ASN A 121 13.35 -17.47 1.89
C ASN A 121 11.84 -17.65 1.99
N HIS A 122 11.19 -16.95 2.93
CA HIS A 122 9.76 -17.09 3.13
C HIS A 122 8.99 -16.44 1.98
N ARG A 123 7.97 -17.13 1.46
CA ARG A 123 7.09 -16.57 0.43
C ARG A 123 5.72 -16.32 1.02
N PHE A 124 5.19 -15.14 0.76
CA PHE A 124 3.85 -14.77 1.19
C PHE A 124 2.92 -14.86 0.00
N ARG A 125 1.88 -15.69 0.11
CA ARG A 125 0.90 -15.85 -0.96
C ARG A 125 0.28 -14.53 -1.41
N ALA A 126 -0.09 -13.66 -0.46
CA ALA A 126 -0.62 -12.33 -0.77
C ALA A 126 0.37 -11.48 -1.58
N PHE A 127 1.67 -11.62 -1.33
CA PHE A 127 2.71 -10.91 -2.06
C PHE A 127 2.92 -11.49 -3.46
N ASP A 128 2.96 -12.82 -3.57
CA ASP A 128 3.07 -13.50 -4.85
C ASP A 128 1.87 -13.16 -5.75
N ASP A 129 0.65 -13.18 -5.19
CA ASP A 129 -0.58 -12.78 -5.89
C ASP A 129 -0.53 -11.32 -6.35
N TYR A 130 0.00 -10.42 -5.51
CA TYR A 130 0.23 -9.01 -5.87
C TYR A 130 1.25 -8.86 -7.01
N VAL A 131 2.40 -9.53 -6.96
CA VAL A 131 3.44 -9.46 -8.00
C VAL A 131 2.93 -10.02 -9.32
N ILE A 132 2.20 -11.15 -9.28
CA ILE A 132 1.56 -11.73 -10.46
C ILE A 132 0.55 -10.74 -11.04
N THR A 133 -0.28 -10.13 -10.21
CA THR A 133 -1.26 -9.14 -10.64
C THR A 133 -0.60 -7.92 -11.28
N GLU A 134 0.44 -7.34 -10.66
CA GLU A 134 1.19 -6.22 -11.25
C GLU A 134 1.86 -6.61 -12.56
N TYR A 135 2.39 -7.83 -12.66
CA TYR A 135 3.00 -8.33 -13.90
C TYR A 135 1.99 -8.48 -15.03
N ILE A 136 0.82 -9.06 -14.74
CA ILE A 136 -0.27 -9.26 -15.70
C ILE A 136 -0.83 -7.90 -16.15
N ILE A 137 -1.17 -7.02 -15.21
CA ILE A 137 -1.73 -5.70 -15.50
C ILE A 137 -0.72 -4.82 -16.21
N GLY A 138 0.55 -4.85 -15.78
CA GLY A 138 1.64 -4.05 -16.37
C GLY A 138 2.00 -4.46 -17.79
N ARG A 139 1.56 -5.63 -18.25
CA ARG A 139 1.68 -6.05 -19.66
C ARG A 139 0.58 -5.50 -20.55
N HIS A 140 -0.42 -4.80 -19.99
CA HIS A 140 -1.53 -4.20 -20.73
C HIS A 140 -2.15 -5.16 -21.75
N ASP A 141 -2.30 -6.44 -21.38
CA ASP A 141 -3.09 -7.36 -22.19
C ASP A 141 -4.57 -7.01 -21.94
N PRO A 142 -5.26 -6.36 -22.90
CA PRO A 142 -6.61 -5.89 -22.68
C PRO A 142 -7.58 -7.05 -22.40
N ASP A 143 -7.33 -8.23 -22.95
CA ASP A 143 -8.18 -9.41 -22.76
C ASP A 143 -8.11 -9.91 -21.31
N ILE A 144 -6.93 -9.85 -20.68
CA ILE A 144 -6.75 -10.26 -19.27
C ILE A 144 -7.33 -9.21 -18.31
N MET A 145 -7.43 -7.95 -18.72
CA MET A 145 -8.06 -6.90 -17.91
C MET A 145 -9.58 -7.06 -17.82
N ASP A 146 -10.21 -7.65 -18.83
CA ASP A 146 -11.65 -7.94 -18.80
C ASP A 146 -11.97 -9.16 -17.92
N ASP A 147 -11.12 -10.21 -17.91
CA ASP A 147 -11.23 -11.35 -16.99
C ASP A 147 -11.14 -10.97 -15.49
N TYR A 148 -10.54 -9.80 -15.17
CA TYR A 148 -10.42 -9.28 -13.81
C TYR A 148 -11.53 -8.30 -13.42
N ARG A 149 -12.39 -7.89 -14.36
CA ARG A 149 -13.48 -6.92 -14.14
C ARG A 149 -14.84 -7.59 -13.87
N ASP A 150 -14.96 -8.87 -14.17
CA ASP A 150 -16.13 -9.71 -13.89
C ASP A 150 -16.02 -10.46 -12.55
#